data_AF-A0A0K8RK42-F1
#
_entry.id   AF-A0A0K8RK42-F1
#
_cell.length_a   1.000
_cell.length_b   1.000
_cell.length_c   1.000
_cell.angle_alpha   90.00
_cell.angle_beta   90.00
_cell.angle_gamma   90.00
#
_symmetry.space_group_name_H-M   'P 1'
#
loop_
_entity.id
_entity.type
_entity.pdbx_description
1 polymer ?
#
loop_
_entity_poly.entity_id
_entity_poly.type
_entity_poly.pdbx_seq_one_letter_code
_entity_poly.pdbx_strand_id
1 'polypeptide(L)'
;MNSDSNRQALLGNIKGFEKSRLKHTVTKVKQFKPTKQDIESEKEHKQMIEGIETFDPSKLKHAETLEKNPLPTKEVIAQEKAA
;
A
#
# COMPACT_ATOMS: atom_id res chain seq x y z
N MET A 1 19.79 41.18 -27.20
CA MET A 1 20.55 42.21 -26.45
C MET A 1 19.97 42.52 -25.06
N ASN A 2 18.69 42.25 -24.75
CA ASN A 2 18.12 42.49 -23.41
C ASN A 2 18.40 41.40 -22.36
N SER A 3 18.94 40.24 -22.77
CA SER A 3 19.22 39.10 -21.89
C SER A 3 20.40 39.33 -20.94
N ASP A 4 21.48 39.93 -21.44
CA ASP A 4 22.71 40.12 -20.66
C ASP A 4 22.56 41.21 -19.60
N SER A 5 21.80 42.26 -19.93
CA SER A 5 21.43 43.32 -18.99
C SER A 5 20.61 42.76 -17.81
N ASN A 6 19.61 41.93 -18.12
CA ASN A 6 18.79 41.28 -17.09
C ASN A 6 19.59 40.32 -16.22
N ARG A 7 20.54 39.57 -16.81
CA ARG A 7 21.44 38.68 -16.06
C ARG A 7 22.37 39.45 -15.13
N GLN A 8 22.91 40.58 -15.59
CA GLN A 8 23.80 41.41 -14.78
C GLN A 8 23.05 42.04 -13.59
N ALA A 9 21.81 42.49 -13.80
CA ALA A 9 20.95 43.00 -12.74
C ALA A 9 20.64 41.92 -11.68
N LEU A 10 20.31 40.69 -12.12
CA LEU A 10 20.06 39.56 -11.22
C LEU A 10 21.29 39.22 -10.36
N LEU A 11 22.48 39.15 -10.97
CA LEU A 11 23.73 38.86 -10.26
C LEU A 11 24.07 39.95 -9.24
N GLY A 12 23.81 41.22 -9.56
CA GLY A 12 23.97 42.34 -8.63
C GLY A 12 23.05 42.20 -7.40
N ASN A 13 21.79 41.87 -7.64
CA ASN A 13 20.79 41.69 -6.58
C ASN A 13 21.13 40.51 -5.66
N ILE A 14 21.66 39.41 -6.20
CA ILE A 14 22.09 38.25 -5.41
C ILE A 14 23.35 38.58 -4.57
N LYS A 15 24.30 39.34 -5.13
CA LYS A 15 25.53 39.73 -4.40
C LYS A 15 25.24 40.67 -3.22
N GLY A 16 24.28 41.59 -3.36
CA GLY A 16 23.84 42.51 -2.30
C GLY A 16 22.71 41.96 -1.42
N PHE A 17 22.45 40.65 -1.47
CA PHE A 17 21.38 40.05 -0.70
C PHE A 17 21.76 39.99 0.78
N GLU A 18 21.06 40.78 1.59
CA GLU A 18 21.28 40.82 3.04
C GLU A 18 20.48 39.70 3.71
N LYS A 19 21.20 38.65 4.14
CA LYS A 19 20.60 37.52 4.86
C LYS A 19 19.93 37.93 6.17
N SER A 20 20.33 39.06 6.75
CA SER A 20 19.72 39.65 7.96
C SER A 20 18.28 40.14 7.74
N ARG A 21 17.89 40.43 6.49
CA ARG A 21 16.51 40.82 6.13
C ARG A 21 15.55 39.62 6.06
N LEU A 22 16.07 38.38 6.10
CA LEU A 22 15.24 37.19 6.17
C LEU A 22 14.52 37.14 7.51
N LYS A 23 13.20 36.94 7.46
CA LYS A 23 12.41 36.70 8.67
C LYS A 23 12.81 35.35 9.27
N HIS A 24 13.08 35.34 10.57
CA HIS A 24 13.25 34.11 11.30
C HIS A 24 12.00 33.24 11.12
N THR A 25 12.19 32.04 10.58
CA THR A 25 11.12 31.06 10.40
C THR A 25 11.46 29.87 11.28
N VAL A 26 10.58 29.56 12.23
CA VAL A 26 10.70 28.33 13.02
C VAL A 26 10.28 27.16 12.14
N THR A 27 11.24 26.35 11.71
CA THR A 27 10.94 25.11 10.98
C THR A 27 10.38 24.07 11.95
N LYS A 28 9.08 23.74 11.83
CA LYS A 28 8.48 22.62 12.55
C LYS A 28 8.79 21.32 11.83
N VAL A 29 9.68 20.50 12.39
CA VAL A 29 9.82 19.10 11.98
C VAL A 29 8.55 18.37 12.40
N LYS A 30 7.77 17.88 11.44
CA LYS A 30 6.61 17.04 11.72
C LYS A 30 7.09 15.64 12.10
N GLN A 31 7.41 15.43 13.38
CA GLN A 31 7.66 14.10 13.92
C GLN A 31 6.32 13.46 14.29
N PHE A 32 5.74 12.70 13.36
CA PHE A 32 4.58 11.87 13.65
C PHE A 32 5.07 10.64 14.40
N LYS A 33 4.69 10.52 15.67
CA LYS A 33 4.81 9.25 16.38
C LYS A 33 3.63 8.37 15.98
N PRO A 34 3.82 7.05 15.85
CA PRO A 34 2.69 6.13 15.74
C PRO A 34 1.70 6.42 16.88
N THR A 35 0.42 6.50 16.53
CA THR A 35 -0.66 6.58 17.49
C THR A 35 -0.84 5.23 18.18
N LYS A 36 -1.60 5.20 19.27
CA LYS A 36 -1.96 3.92 19.92
C LYS A 36 -2.69 2.98 18.93
N GLN A 37 -3.56 3.55 18.10
CA GLN A 37 -4.30 2.82 17.07
C GLN A 37 -3.36 2.21 16.02
N ASP A 38 -2.32 2.95 15.59
CA ASP A 38 -1.34 2.42 14.63
C ASP A 38 -0.60 1.21 15.22
N ILE A 39 -0.22 1.28 16.50
CA ILE A 39 0.48 0.19 17.18
C ILE A 39 -0.44 -1.02 17.40
N GLU A 40 -1.69 -0.79 17.79
CA GLU A 40 -2.68 -1.84 18.00
C GLU A 40 -3.00 -2.57 16.68
N SER A 41 -3.25 -1.83 15.61
CA SER A 41 -3.50 -2.42 14.28
C SER A 41 -2.30 -3.21 13.75
N GLU A 42 -1.07 -2.69 13.91
CA GLU A 42 0.14 -3.43 13.51
C GLU A 42 0.31 -4.72 14.31
N LYS A 43 0.01 -4.68 15.62
CA LYS A 43 0.07 -5.86 16.48
C LYS A 43 -0.95 -6.92 16.08
N GLU A 44 -2.20 -6.52 15.82
CA GLU A 44 -3.25 -7.43 15.35
C GLU A 44 -2.86 -8.08 14.01
N HIS A 45 -2.33 -7.29 13.09
CA HIS A 45 -1.89 -7.80 11.79
C HIS A 45 -0.74 -8.80 11.91
N LYS A 46 0.26 -8.51 12.75
CA LYS A 46 1.36 -9.44 13.03
C LYS A 46 0.87 -10.74 13.65
N GLN A 47 -0.02 -10.67 14.63
CA GLN A 47 -0.61 -11.85 15.26
C GLN A 47 -1.39 -12.71 14.26
N MET A 48 -2.10 -12.08 13.33
CA MET A 48 -2.80 -12.79 12.25
C MET A 48 -1.81 -13.53 11.34
N ILE A 49 -0.77 -12.85 10.88
CA ILE A 49 0.26 -13.45 10.01
C ILE A 49 0.95 -14.61 10.72
N GLU A 50 1.46 -14.39 11.93
CA GLU A 50 2.13 -15.42 12.73
C GLU A 50 1.21 -16.63 12.97
N GLY A 51 -0.08 -16.37 13.25
CA GLY A 51 -1.08 -17.42 13.42
C GLY A 51 -1.30 -18.27 12.17
N ILE A 52 -1.18 -17.68 10.97
CA ILE A 52 -1.28 -18.40 9.69
C ILE A 52 0.02 -19.14 9.37
N GLU A 53 1.16 -18.48 9.49
CA GLU A 53 2.48 -19.04 9.18
C GLU A 53 2.83 -20.24 10.06
N THR A 54 2.45 -20.18 11.34
CA THR A 54 2.73 -21.24 12.32
C THR A 54 1.56 -22.20 12.52
N PHE A 55 0.49 -22.06 11.74
CA PHE A 55 -0.66 -22.94 11.84
C PHE A 55 -0.26 -24.37 11.48
N ASP A 56 -0.51 -25.30 12.40
CA ASP A 56 -0.29 -26.72 12.20
C ASP A 56 -1.52 -27.37 11.56
N PRO A 57 -1.44 -27.80 10.28
CA PRO A 57 -2.59 -28.38 9.58
C PRO A 57 -3.10 -29.67 10.21
N SER A 58 -2.28 -30.37 11.00
CA SER A 58 -2.70 -31.61 11.69
C SER A 58 -3.76 -31.36 12.77
N LYS A 59 -3.93 -30.10 13.20
CA LYS A 59 -5.00 -29.68 14.12
C LYS A 59 -6.36 -29.55 13.44
N LEU A 60 -6.43 -29.61 12.10
CA LEU A 60 -7.69 -29.63 11.38
C LEU A 60 -8.41 -30.96 11.63
N LYS A 61 -9.72 -30.87 11.91
CA LYS A 61 -10.56 -32.06 12.00
C LYS A 61 -10.72 -32.67 10.62
N HIS A 62 -10.70 -34.00 10.56
CA HIS A 62 -11.00 -34.72 9.32
C HIS A 62 -12.41 -34.37 8.84
N ALA A 63 -12.54 -34.13 7.54
CA ALA A 63 -13.80 -33.91 6.85
C ALA A 63 -13.85 -34.79 5.60
N GLU A 64 -14.85 -35.66 5.51
CA GLU A 64 -15.12 -36.45 4.30
C GLU A 64 -15.83 -35.55 3.28
N THR A 65 -15.22 -35.36 2.11
CA THR A 65 -15.79 -34.55 1.02
C THR A 65 -16.42 -35.46 -0.04
N LEU A 66 -17.72 -35.30 -0.28
CA LEU A 66 -18.45 -35.99 -1.36
C LEU A 66 -18.51 -35.11 -2.61
N GLU A 67 -17.68 -35.41 -3.61
CA GLU A 67 -17.75 -34.76 -4.91
C GLU A 67 -18.93 -35.32 -5.73
N LYS A 68 -19.94 -34.47 -5.96
CA LYS A 68 -21.12 -34.83 -6.78
C LYS A 68 -20.91 -34.37 -8.22
N ASN A 69 -19.98 -35.03 -8.90
CA ASN A 69 -19.69 -34.79 -10.32
C ASN A 69 -20.03 -36.02 -11.18
N PRO A 70 -21.32 -36.44 -11.25
CA PRO A 70 -21.71 -37.55 -12.10
C PRO A 70 -21.55 -37.14 -13.57
N LEU A 71 -20.92 -38.02 -14.36
CA LEU A 71 -20.92 -37.86 -15.81
C LEU A 71 -22.37 -37.95 -16.33
N PRO A 72 -22.73 -37.17 -17.37
CA PRO A 72 -24.04 -37.28 -17.99
C PRO A 72 -24.25 -38.69 -18.53
N THR A 73 -25.46 -39.22 -18.40
CA THR A 73 -25.80 -40.53 -18.95
C THR A 73 -26.00 -40.45 -20.46
N LYS A 74 -26.01 -41.60 -21.14
CA LYS A 74 -26.18 -41.65 -22.60
C LYS A 74 -27.52 -41.06 -23.04
N GLU A 75 -28.55 -41.21 -22.21
CA GLU A 75 -29.91 -40.68 -22.43
C GLU A 75 -29.90 -39.16 -22.40
N VAL A 76 -29.22 -38.56 -21.40
CA VAL A 76 -29.09 -37.10 -21.27
C VAL A 76 -28.34 -36.53 -22.48
N ILE A 77 -27.23 -37.17 -22.87
CA ILE A 77 -26.44 -36.76 -24.05
C ILE A 77 -27.28 -36.82 -25.34
N ALA A 78 -28.11 -37.86 -25.49
CA ALA A 78 -28.96 -38.01 -26.67
C ALA A 78 -30.09 -36.97 -26.70
N GLN A 79 -30.68 -36.67 -25.54
CA GLN A 79 -31.72 -35.65 -25.42
C GLN A 79 -31.19 -34.25 -25.74
N GLU A 80 -29.99 -33.89 -25.26
CA GLU A 80 -29.35 -32.61 -25.58
C GLU A 80 -28.98 -32.49 -27.06
N LYS A 81 -28.54 -33.59 -27.70
CA LYS A 81 -28.22 -33.60 -29.15
C LYS A 81 -29.44 -33.44 -30.05
N ALA A 82 -30.63 -33.73 -29.55
CA ALA A 82 -31.88 -33.70 -30.32
C ALA A 82 -32.66 -32.37 -30.17
N ALA A 83 -32.22 -31.49 -29.27
CA ALA A 83 -32.71 -30.11 -29.12
C ALA A 83 -31.99 -29.16 -30.08
#